data_AF-A0A2E9QLK3-F1
#
_entry.id   AF-A0A2E9QLK3-F1
#
_cell.length_a   1.000
_cell.length_b   1.000
_cell.length_c   1.000
_cell.angle_alpha   90.00
_cell.angle_beta   90.00
_cell.angle_gamma   90.00
#
_symmetry.space_group_name_H-M   'P 1'
#
loop_
_entity.id
_entity.type
_entity.pdbx_description
1 polymer ?
#
loop_
_entity_poly.entity_id
_entity_poly.type
_entity_poly.pdbx_seq_one_letter_code
_entity_poly.pdbx_strand_id
1 'polypeptide(L)'
;MSGKRSDRLAHQLRDEISQIIQRGEVKDPRVGFASIPGVRLTKDLGHARVFVSVYGSKEEGEATLKALKHAQGYIRTLLSKRLRVRQIPDLDFILDTSIQDGIRMNEIINALPEVQEQSDAPVHEDDEPQSTEHENT
;
A
#
# COMPACT_ATOMS: atom_id res chain seq x y z
N MET A 1 -3.57 8.09 -20.65
CA MET A 1 -4.05 6.77 -20.17
C MET A 1 -3.14 5.61 -20.66
N SER A 2 -1.93 5.42 -20.09
CA SER A 2 -1.03 4.32 -20.50
C SER A 2 -0.88 3.19 -19.47
N GLY A 3 -1.46 3.31 -18.26
CA GLY A 3 -1.27 2.36 -17.15
C GLY A 3 -2.04 1.02 -17.26
N LYS A 4 -3.07 0.91 -18.12
CA LYS A 4 -3.96 -0.26 -18.14
C LYS A 4 -3.27 -1.60 -18.46
N ARG A 5 -2.10 -1.59 -19.13
CA ARG A 5 -1.35 -2.82 -19.41
C ARG A 5 -0.37 -3.17 -18.29
N SER A 6 0.37 -2.19 -17.78
CA SER A 6 1.28 -2.37 -16.64
C SER A 6 0.53 -2.84 -15.40
N ASP A 7 -0.64 -2.25 -15.13
CA ASP A 7 -1.41 -2.53 -13.91
C ASP A 7 -2.01 -3.93 -13.95
N ARG A 8 -2.48 -4.38 -15.14
CA ARG A 8 -2.95 -5.75 -15.33
C ARG A 8 -1.83 -6.77 -15.13
N LEU A 9 -0.66 -6.50 -15.71
CA LEU A 9 0.50 -7.39 -15.53
C LEU A 9 0.99 -7.38 -14.07
N ALA A 10 0.94 -6.23 -13.39
CA ALA A 10 1.29 -6.11 -11.98
C ALA A 10 0.38 -6.97 -11.10
N HIS A 11 -0.93 -6.92 -11.32
CA HIS A 11 -1.89 -7.77 -10.62
C HIS A 11 -1.64 -9.25 -10.88
N GLN A 12 -1.43 -9.64 -12.14
CA GLN A 12 -1.15 -11.04 -12.48
C GLN A 12 0.15 -11.54 -11.83
N LEU A 13 1.21 -10.72 -11.85
CA LEU A 13 2.46 -11.05 -11.18
C LEU A 13 2.27 -11.17 -9.67
N ARG A 14 1.55 -10.23 -9.04
CA ARG A 14 1.26 -10.28 -7.60
C ARG A 14 0.56 -11.58 -7.23
N ASP A 15 -0.49 -11.93 -7.95
CA ASP A 15 -1.32 -13.10 -7.62
C ASP A 15 -0.54 -14.41 -7.84
N GLU A 16 0.25 -14.51 -8.92
CA GLU A 16 1.09 -15.70 -9.17
C GLU A 16 2.24 -15.83 -8.18
N ILE A 17 2.95 -14.74 -7.87
CA ILE A 17 4.04 -14.76 -6.87
C ILE A 17 3.46 -15.13 -5.50
N SER A 18 2.30 -14.59 -5.13
CA SER A 18 1.62 -14.94 -3.88
C SER A 18 1.29 -16.43 -3.80
N GLN A 19 0.81 -17.02 -4.91
CA GLN A 19 0.54 -18.46 -4.97
C GLN A 19 1.82 -19.30 -4.87
N ILE A 20 2.91 -18.90 -5.53
CA ILE A 20 4.20 -19.61 -5.46
C ILE A 20 4.71 -19.64 -4.01
N ILE A 21 4.60 -18.51 -3.29
CA ILE A 21 5.02 -18.40 -1.90
C ILE A 21 4.10 -19.21 -0.98
N GLN A 22 2.77 -19.07 -1.09
CA GLN A 22 1.81 -19.81 -0.26
C GLN A 22 1.90 -21.33 -0.43
N ARG A 23 2.18 -21.81 -1.64
CA ARG A 23 2.33 -23.25 -1.91
C ARG A 23 3.64 -23.83 -1.35
N GLY A 24 4.51 -23.00 -0.76
CA GLY A 24 5.79 -23.45 -0.22
C GLY A 24 6.74 -23.95 -1.30
N GLU A 25 6.60 -23.48 -2.55
CA GLU A 25 7.50 -23.87 -3.65
C GLU A 25 8.92 -23.32 -3.43
N VAL A 26 9.04 -22.28 -2.59
CA VAL A 26 10.30 -21.83 -2.03
C VAL A 26 10.56 -22.60 -0.73
N LYS A 27 11.29 -23.71 -0.84
CA LYS A 27 11.67 -24.59 0.27
C LYS A 27 12.83 -24.00 1.10
N ASP A 28 12.64 -22.81 1.67
CA ASP A 28 13.61 -22.27 2.63
C ASP A 28 12.94 -22.13 4.00
N PRO A 29 13.44 -22.81 5.06
CA PRO A 29 12.88 -22.71 6.41
C PRO A 29 12.93 -21.30 7.01
N ARG A 30 13.68 -20.38 6.39
CA ARG A 30 13.75 -18.96 6.79
C ARG A 30 12.65 -18.11 6.18
N VAL A 31 11.97 -18.60 5.15
CA VAL A 31 10.79 -17.95 4.58
C VAL A 31 9.61 -18.34 5.47
N GLY A 32 9.29 -17.47 6.43
CA GLY A 32 8.09 -17.61 7.26
C GLY A 32 6.80 -17.36 6.47
N PHE A 33 5.70 -17.08 7.17
CA PHE A 33 4.47 -16.61 6.53
C PHE A 33 4.69 -15.22 5.90
N ALA A 34 5.04 -15.21 4.61
CA ALA A 34 5.25 -14.01 3.82
C ALA A 34 4.06 -13.75 2.87
N SER A 35 3.68 -12.49 2.74
CA SER A 35 2.61 -12.01 1.86
C SER A 35 3.13 -10.94 0.91
N ILE A 36 2.50 -10.84 -0.27
CA ILE A 36 2.86 -9.86 -1.29
C ILE A 36 1.73 -8.82 -1.39
N PRO A 37 1.79 -7.71 -0.63
CA PRO A 37 0.75 -6.68 -0.67
C PRO A 37 0.63 -6.02 -2.05
N GLY A 38 1.72 -5.93 -2.81
CA GLY A 38 1.68 -5.31 -4.12
C GLY A 38 2.94 -5.48 -4.96
N VAL A 39 2.78 -5.22 -6.26
CA VAL A 39 3.86 -5.19 -7.25
C VAL A 39 3.75 -3.90 -8.04
N ARG A 40 4.88 -3.22 -8.28
CA ARG A 40 4.98 -2.04 -9.14
C ARG A 40 5.92 -2.31 -10.29
N LEU A 41 5.43 -2.15 -11.52
CA LEU A 41 6.24 -2.24 -12.72
C LEU A 41 6.70 -0.86 -13.18
N THR A 42 7.88 -0.81 -13.79
CA THR A 42 8.36 0.34 -14.55
C THR A 42 7.58 0.52 -15.84
N LYS A 43 7.62 1.72 -16.44
CA LYS A 43 6.88 2.04 -17.68
C LYS A 43 7.30 1.17 -18.88
N ASP A 44 8.56 0.74 -18.89
CA ASP A 44 9.15 -0.14 -19.91
C ASP A 44 8.91 -1.64 -19.65
N LEU A 45 8.23 -1.99 -18.54
CA LEU A 45 7.95 -3.38 -18.13
C LEU A 45 9.19 -4.26 -17.95
N GLY A 46 10.39 -3.67 -17.89
CA GLY A 46 11.64 -4.39 -17.70
C GLY A 46 11.90 -4.77 -16.24
N HIS A 47 11.41 -3.95 -15.30
CA HIS A 47 11.64 -4.14 -13.87
C HIS A 47 10.32 -4.15 -13.09
N ALA A 48 10.24 -5.05 -12.11
CA ALA A 48 9.12 -5.17 -11.21
C ALA A 48 9.60 -5.14 -9.76
N ARG A 49 9.19 -4.13 -9.01
CA ARG A 49 9.39 -4.06 -7.56
C ARG A 49 8.27 -4.82 -6.87
N VAL A 50 8.64 -5.84 -6.11
CA VAL A 50 7.73 -6.72 -5.38
C VAL A 50 7.85 -6.39 -3.89
N PHE A 51 6.77 -5.88 -3.31
CA PHE A 51 6.72 -5.58 -1.88
C PHE A 51 6.39 -6.85 -1.13
N VAL A 52 7.17 -7.15 -0.09
CA VAL A 52 7.04 -8.36 0.73
C VAL A 52 6.78 -7.94 2.17
N SER A 53 5.68 -8.44 2.73
CA SER A 53 5.38 -8.31 4.14
C SER A 53 5.59 -9.67 4.81
N VAL A 54 6.37 -9.71 5.88
CA VAL A 54 6.65 -10.93 6.64
C VAL A 54 6.02 -10.79 8.00
N TYR A 55 5.24 -11.79 8.40
CA TYR A 55 4.71 -11.85 9.75
C TYR A 55 5.80 -12.40 10.69
N GLY A 56 6.51 -11.51 11.37
CA GLY A 56 7.67 -11.89 12.17
C GLY A 56 8.50 -10.71 12.66
N SER A 57 9.70 -11.01 13.16
CA SER A 57 10.68 -9.99 13.56
C SER A 57 11.36 -9.35 12.34
N LYS A 58 12.03 -8.21 12.54
CA LYS A 58 12.81 -7.56 11.47
C LYS A 58 13.90 -8.48 10.90
N GLU A 59 14.54 -9.27 11.78
CA GLU A 59 15.59 -10.23 11.40
C GLU A 59 15.04 -11.34 10.51
N GLU A 60 13.84 -11.86 10.82
CA GLU A 60 13.14 -12.85 9.99
C GLU A 60 12.73 -12.25 8.64
N GLY A 61 12.33 -10.98 8.62
CA GLY A 61 12.07 -10.23 7.40
C GLY A 61 13.31 -10.17 6.49
N GLU A 62 14.45 -9.75 7.04
CA GLU A 62 15.72 -9.66 6.30
C GLU A 62 16.21 -11.04 5.81
N ALA A 63 16.07 -12.08 6.63
CA ALA A 63 16.38 -13.45 6.25
C ALA A 63 15.49 -13.95 5.10
N THR A 64 14.18 -13.69 5.18
CA THR A 64 13.21 -14.01 4.13
C THR A 64 13.54 -13.28 2.84
N LEU A 65 13.88 -11.99 2.92
CA LEU A 65 14.26 -11.19 1.77
C LEU A 65 15.48 -11.76 1.05
N LYS A 66 16.49 -12.19 1.82
CA LYS A 66 17.70 -12.81 1.27
C LYS A 66 17.38 -14.14 0.58
N ALA A 67 16.53 -14.96 1.19
CA ALA A 67 16.07 -16.22 0.59
C ALA A 67 15.29 -15.98 -0.72
N LEU A 68 14.37 -15.02 -0.75
CA LEU A 68 13.63 -14.65 -1.96
C LEU A 68 14.54 -14.11 -3.07
N LYS A 69 15.56 -13.31 -2.73
CA LYS A 69 16.57 -12.84 -3.69
C LYS A 69 17.39 -14.00 -4.27
N HIS A 70 17.75 -15.00 -3.47
CA HIS A 70 18.41 -16.22 -3.99
C HIS A 70 17.46 -17.06 -4.86
N ALA A 71 16.18 -17.15 -4.49
CA ALA A 71 15.16 -17.86 -5.25
C ALA A 71 14.64 -17.07 -6.47
N GLN A 72 15.08 -15.83 -6.69
CA GLN A 72 14.57 -14.94 -7.75
C GLN A 72 14.63 -15.59 -9.13
N GLY A 73 15.74 -16.25 -9.47
CA GLY A 73 15.89 -16.95 -10.75
C GLY A 73 14.89 -18.09 -10.91
N TYR A 74 14.68 -18.87 -9.85
CA TYR A 74 13.72 -19.97 -9.82
C TYR A 74 12.27 -19.46 -9.95
N ILE A 75 11.91 -18.43 -9.17
CA ILE A 75 10.59 -17.78 -9.26
C ILE A 75 10.36 -17.24 -10.67
N ARG A 76 11.36 -16.61 -11.30
CA ARG A 76 11.26 -16.10 -12.66
C ARG A 76 10.98 -17.22 -13.67
N THR A 77 11.64 -18.36 -13.54
CA THR A 77 11.37 -19.55 -14.37
C THR A 77 9.96 -20.11 -14.14
N LEU A 78 9.49 -20.18 -12.90
CA LEU A 78 8.13 -20.62 -12.61
C LEU A 78 7.09 -19.67 -13.22
N LEU A 79 7.26 -18.36 -13.05
CA LEU A 79 6.38 -17.35 -13.63
C LEU A 79 6.38 -17.41 -15.15
N SER A 80 7.53 -17.67 -15.80
CA SER A 80 7.59 -17.82 -17.26
C SER A 80 6.75 -18.98 -17.79
N LYS A 81 6.51 -20.03 -16.98
CA LYS A 81 5.67 -21.17 -17.34
C LYS A 81 4.18 -20.90 -17.12
N ARG A 82 3.84 -20.03 -16.16
CA ARG A 82 2.46 -19.73 -15.77
C ARG A 82 1.89 -18.53 -16.52
N LEU A 83 2.70 -17.50 -16.74
CA LEU A 83 2.31 -16.28 -17.42
C LEU A 83 2.65 -16.37 -18.90
N ARG A 84 1.66 -16.12 -19.77
CA ARG A 84 1.86 -16.00 -21.22
C ARG A 84 2.39 -14.62 -21.59
N VAL A 85 3.61 -14.31 -21.17
CA VAL A 85 4.26 -13.03 -21.46
C VAL A 85 5.57 -13.25 -22.23
N ARG A 86 5.92 -12.28 -23.08
CA ARG A 86 7.12 -12.36 -23.93
C ARG A 86 8.41 -12.39 -23.10
N GLN A 87 8.45 -11.60 -22.04
CA GLN A 87 9.59 -11.50 -21.15
C GLN A 87 9.08 -11.25 -19.74
N ILE A 88 9.60 -12.00 -18.77
CA ILE A 88 9.33 -11.73 -17.35
C ILE A 88 10.25 -10.59 -16.92
N PRO A 89 9.73 -9.53 -16.29
CA PRO A 89 10.55 -8.46 -15.74
C PRO A 89 11.53 -8.99 -14.69
N ASP A 90 12.62 -8.26 -14.48
CA ASP A 90 13.49 -8.51 -13.34
C ASP A 90 12.78 -8.12 -12.05
N LEU A 91 12.64 -9.11 -11.17
CA LEU A 91 11.95 -8.97 -9.88
C LEU A 91 12.93 -8.44 -8.84
N ASP A 92 12.64 -7.27 -8.29
CA ASP A 92 13.35 -6.74 -7.14
C ASP A 92 12.46 -6.84 -5.91
N PHE A 93 12.85 -7.70 -4.96
CA PHE A 93 12.11 -7.88 -3.71
C PHE A 93 12.52 -6.81 -2.70
N ILE A 94 11.53 -6.20 -2.06
CA ILE A 94 11.70 -5.13 -1.07
C ILE A 94 10.78 -5.45 0.12
N LEU A 95 11.32 -5.37 1.34
CA LEU A 95 10.50 -5.49 2.55
C LEU A 95 9.62 -4.26 2.71
N ASP A 96 8.33 -4.49 2.96
CA ASP A 96 7.38 -3.44 3.27
C ASP A 96 7.45 -3.09 4.76
N THR A 97 8.12 -1.98 5.08
CA THR A 97 8.23 -1.45 6.45
C THR A 97 7.01 -0.63 6.86
N SER A 98 6.08 -0.35 5.93
CA SER A 98 4.96 0.58 6.15
C SER A 98 3.99 0.11 7.25
N ILE A 99 3.98 -1.19 7.59
CA ILE A 99 3.21 -1.75 8.71
C ILE A 99 3.68 -1.14 10.05
N GLN A 100 5.00 -0.97 10.26
CA GLN A 100 5.52 -0.39 11.50
C GLN A 100 5.11 1.08 11.63
N ASP A 101 5.10 1.82 10.52
CA ASP A 101 4.73 3.23 10.51
C ASP A 101 3.21 3.42 10.75
N GLY A 102 2.37 2.51 10.25
CA GLY A 102 0.91 2.56 10.43
C GLY A 102 0.44 2.36 11.87
N ILE A 103 1.16 1.56 12.68
CA ILE A 103 0.88 1.39 14.11
C ILE A 103 1.16 2.71 14.84
N ARG A 104 2.32 3.32 14.58
CA ARG A 104 2.70 4.62 15.17
C ARG A 104 1.71 5.73 14.78
N MET A 105 1.19 5.71 13.56
CA MET A 105 0.19 6.68 13.10
C MET A 105 -1.14 6.54 13.86
N ASN A 106 -1.62 5.31 14.07
CA ASN A 106 -2.84 5.05 14.84
C ASN A 106 -2.69 5.43 16.32
N GLU A 107 -1.52 5.22 16.91
CA GLU A 107 -1.24 5.66 18.29
C GLU A 107 -1.34 7.18 18.42
N ILE A 108 -0.82 7.93 17.45
CA ILE A 108 -0.92 9.40 17.44
C ILE A 108 -2.37 9.85 17.24
N ILE A 109 -3.11 9.22 16.32
CA ILE A 109 -4.52 9.58 16.06
C ILE A 109 -5.40 9.29 17.30
N ASN A 110 -5.21 8.15 17.97
CA ASN A 110 -5.95 7.81 19.18
C ASN A 110 -5.54 8.63 20.41
N ALA A 111 -4.38 9.31 20.37
CA ALA A 111 -3.92 10.22 21.42
C ALA A 111 -4.43 11.66 21.22
N LEU A 112 -5.15 11.95 20.12
CA LEU A 112 -5.78 13.25 19.93
C LEU A 112 -7.12 13.28 20.68
N PRO A 113 -7.35 14.26 21.58
CA PRO A 113 -8.68 14.47 22.13
C PRO A 113 -9.65 14.86 21.01
N GLU A 114 -10.86 14.28 21.02
CA GLU A 114 -11.96 14.65 20.11
C GLU A 114 -12.08 16.17 20.08
N VAL A 115 -11.83 16.76 18.91
CA VAL A 115 -12.20 18.15 18.66
C VAL A 115 -13.72 18.15 18.60
N GLN A 116 -14.36 18.50 19.72
CA GLN A 116 -15.78 18.76 19.76
C GLN A 116 -16.06 19.89 18.78
N GLU A 117 -16.85 19.61 17.74
CA GLU A 117 -17.49 20.63 16.91
C GLU A 117 -18.36 21.50 17.83
N GLN A 118 -17.78 22.57 18.36
CA GLN A 118 -18.56 23.63 18.98
C GLN A 118 -19.21 24.44 17.86
N SER A 119 -20.42 24.01 17.53
CA SER A 119 -21.48 24.90 17.07
C SER A 119 -21.64 26.03 18.09
N ASP A 120 -21.07 27.19 17.81
CA ASP A 120 -21.56 28.46 18.36
C ASP A 120 -21.31 29.54 17.32
N ALA A 121 -22.39 29.91 16.63
CA ALA A 121 -22.45 31.13 15.86
C ALA A 121 -22.53 32.32 16.82
N PRO A 122 -21.84 33.42 16.53
CA PRO A 122 -22.42 34.73 16.76
C PRO A 122 -22.60 35.42 15.41
N VAL A 123 -23.86 35.60 15.05
CA VAL A 123 -24.29 36.62 14.08
C VAL A 123 -24.19 37.95 14.84
N HIS A 124 -23.25 38.81 14.47
CA HIS A 124 -23.27 40.25 14.80
C HIS A 124 -23.29 40.98 13.46
N GLU A 125 -24.45 41.51 13.04
CA GLU A 125 -25.00 42.83 13.40
C GLU A 125 -24.26 43.96 12.67
N ASP A 126 -24.82 44.37 11.53
CA ASP A 126 -24.79 45.76 11.07
C ASP A 126 -26.15 46.02 10.40
N ASP A 127 -27.02 46.73 11.11
CA ASP A 127 -27.71 47.96 10.65
C ASP A 127 -29.08 48.12 11.33
N GLU A 128 -29.10 48.78 12.49
CA GLU A 128 -30.15 49.76 12.81
C GLU A 128 -29.62 50.77 13.83
N PRO A 129 -29.84 52.06 13.57
CA PRO A 129 -30.57 52.83 14.57
C PRO A 129 -31.79 53.56 13.98
N GLN A 130 -32.90 53.25 14.63
CA GLN A 130 -34.24 53.85 14.66
C GLN A 130 -34.32 55.38 14.55
N SER A 131 -35.41 55.86 13.96
CA SER A 131 -36.23 57.01 14.40
C SER A 131 -37.54 57.01 13.58
N THR A 132 -38.67 56.51 14.13
CA THR A 132 -39.80 57.30 14.70
C THR A 132 -40.39 58.33 13.70
N GLU A 133 -41.68 58.50 13.41
CA GLU A 133 -42.94 58.13 14.08
C GLU A 133 -44.10 58.83 13.29
N HIS A 134 -45.33 58.32 13.43
CA HIS A 134 -46.64 59.00 13.34
C HIS A 134 -47.29 59.51 12.02
N GLU A 135 -48.50 58.96 11.78
CA GLU A 135 -49.78 59.51 11.27
C GLU A 135 -49.84 60.77 10.38
N ASN A 136 -50.61 60.71 9.26
CA ASN A 136 -52.00 61.21 9.18
C ASN A 136 -52.55 61.27 7.73
N THR A 137 -53.63 60.54 7.43
CA THR A 137 -54.89 60.97 6.75
C THR A 137 -55.82 59.77 6.59
#